data_AF-A0A1D2MGE9-F1
#
_entry.id   AF-A0A1D2MGE9-F1
#
_cell.length_a   1.000
_cell.length_b   1.000
_cell.length_c   1.000
_cell.angle_alpha   90.00
_cell.angle_beta   90.00
_cell.angle_gamma   90.00
#
_symmetry.space_group_name_H-M   'P 1'
#
loop_
_entity.id
_entity.type
_entity.pdbx_description
1 polymer ?
#
loop_
_entity_poly.entity_id
_entity_poly.type
_entity_poly.pdbx_seq_one_letter_code
_entity_poly.pdbx_strand_id
1 'polypeptide(L)'
;MKGFVLLAGLTIGLLAGYLTFSSINPRLPQLSVSNLLPSSRYSNLKPRILCWVMTAPENHETRAIHVKRTWGKRCDKLLFMSTSSGRVLIRFQNADSNLPAIKVDEAEEGIDNLWLKTKGAFRYIVEHHFDEADWFLKADDDTYVISRT
;
A
#
# COMPACT_ATOMS: atom_id res chain seq x y z
N MET A 1 -46.86 0.18 20.52
CA MET A 1 -45.73 -0.19 21.41
C MET A 1 -44.41 -0.52 20.67
N LYS A 2 -44.41 -1.12 19.46
CA LYS A 2 -43.16 -1.45 18.75
C LYS A 2 -42.32 -0.25 18.27
N GLY A 3 -42.95 0.86 17.86
CA GLY A 3 -42.24 2.05 17.35
C GLY A 3 -41.49 2.86 18.42
N PHE A 4 -41.94 2.82 19.67
CA PHE A 4 -41.32 3.57 20.77
C PHE A 4 -39.97 2.97 21.20
N VAL A 5 -39.83 1.65 21.07
CA VAL A 5 -38.60 0.92 21.40
C VAL A 5 -37.48 1.23 20.38
N LEU A 6 -37.82 1.40 19.10
CA LEU A 6 -36.86 1.73 18.05
C LEU A 6 -36.30 3.15 18.19
N LEU A 7 -37.16 4.12 18.51
CA LEU A 7 -36.74 5.51 18.75
C LEU A 7 -35.86 5.63 20.00
N ALA A 8 -36.24 4.94 21.08
CA ALA A 8 -35.41 4.89 22.28
C ALA A 8 -34.04 4.25 22.00
N GLY A 9 -33.99 3.14 21.26
CA GLY A 9 -32.72 2.48 20.88
C GLY A 9 -31.80 3.36 20.03
N LEU A 10 -32.34 4.09 19.04
CA LEU A 10 -31.57 5.02 18.21
C LEU A 10 -30.99 6.19 19.02
N THR A 11 -31.78 6.78 19.92
CA THR A 11 -31.31 7.87 20.77
C THR A 11 -30.23 7.43 21.75
N ILE A 12 -30.38 6.26 22.37
CA ILE A 12 -29.39 5.69 23.29
C ILE A 12 -28.10 5.36 22.54
N GLY A 13 -28.19 4.78 21.34
CA GLY A 13 -27.03 4.47 20.50
C GLY A 13 -26.26 5.72 20.07
N LEU A 14 -26.97 6.77 19.64
CA LEU A 14 -26.34 8.05 19.26
C LEU A 14 -25.72 8.77 20.46
N LEU A 15 -26.38 8.75 21.62
CA LEU A 15 -25.85 9.37 22.83
C LEU A 15 -24.61 8.64 23.35
N ALA A 16 -24.64 7.30 23.38
CA ALA A 16 -23.48 6.49 23.76
C ALA A 16 -22.32 6.63 22.76
N GLY A 17 -22.62 6.70 21.45
CA GLY A 17 -21.63 6.98 20.41
C GLY A 17 -20.99 8.36 20.57
N TYR A 18 -21.79 9.40 20.87
CA TYR A 18 -21.30 10.75 21.08
C TYR A 18 -20.45 10.88 22.35
N LEU A 19 -20.87 10.24 23.45
CA LEU A 19 -20.12 10.25 24.72
C LEU A 19 -18.80 9.47 24.63
N THR A 20 -18.78 8.34 23.92
CA THR A 20 -17.54 7.59 23.65
C THR A 20 -16.63 8.36 22.70
N PHE A 21 -17.15 8.98 21.64
CA PHE A 21 -16.37 9.79 20.71
C PHE A 21 -15.80 11.07 21.36
N SER A 22 -16.56 11.74 22.23
CA SER A 22 -16.08 12.91 22.97
C SER A 22 -15.09 12.56 24.08
N SER A 23 -15.17 11.35 24.65
CA SER A 23 -14.18 10.84 25.61
C SER A 23 -12.92 10.31 24.93
N ILE A 24 -13.02 9.84 23.69
CA ILE A 24 -11.89 9.56 22.81
C ILE A 24 -11.58 10.85 22.05
N ASN A 25 -11.18 11.87 22.79
CA ASN A 25 -10.46 13.00 22.19
C ASN A 25 -9.00 12.56 22.18
N PRO A 26 -8.45 12.04 21.07
CA PRO A 26 -7.03 11.78 21.00
C PRO A 26 -6.37 13.15 20.93
N ARG A 27 -6.13 13.78 22.09
CA ARG A 27 -4.91 14.57 22.25
C ARG A 27 -3.77 13.56 22.18
N LEU A 28 -3.51 13.06 20.98
CA LEU A 28 -2.16 12.72 20.59
C LEU A 28 -1.36 13.96 20.99
N PRO A 29 -0.38 13.84 21.90
CA PRO A 29 0.66 14.84 21.92
C PRO A 29 1.12 14.90 20.46
N GLN A 30 0.97 16.05 19.81
CA GLN A 30 1.75 16.32 18.61
C GLN A 30 3.20 16.31 19.11
N LEU A 31 3.80 15.12 19.20
CA LEU A 31 5.24 14.96 19.17
C LEU A 31 5.62 15.46 17.79
N SER A 32 5.79 16.78 17.69
CA SER A 32 6.22 17.38 16.44
C SER A 32 7.68 16.98 16.28
N VAL A 33 7.88 15.95 15.48
CA VAL A 33 9.21 15.47 15.06
C VAL A 33 10.03 16.64 14.47
N SER A 34 9.35 17.69 14.00
CA SER A 34 9.92 18.96 13.52
C SER A 34 10.86 19.66 14.50
N ASN A 35 10.71 19.45 15.82
CA ASN A 35 11.54 20.13 16.82
C ASN A 35 12.77 19.31 17.24
N LEU A 36 12.83 18.03 16.88
CA LEU A 36 13.92 17.12 17.27
C LEU A 36 15.01 16.99 16.19
N LEU A 37 14.74 17.45 14.96
CA LEU A 37 15.72 17.44 13.87
C LEU A 37 15.75 18.81 13.17
N PRO A 38 16.92 19.48 13.07
CA PRO A 38 17.06 20.70 12.29
C PRO A 38 16.58 20.45 10.85
N SER A 39 15.71 21.32 10.34
CA SER A 39 15.15 21.24 8.98
C SER A 39 16.21 21.08 7.88
N SER A 40 17.44 21.54 8.12
CA SER A 40 18.59 21.40 7.22
C SER A 40 19.13 19.96 7.08
N ARG A 41 18.83 19.05 8.01
CA ARG A 41 19.14 17.61 7.88
C ARG A 41 18.06 16.86 7.12
N TYR A 42 16.81 17.33 7.13
CA TYR A 42 15.73 16.72 6.37
C TYR A 42 15.80 17.08 4.87
N SER A 43 16.36 18.24 4.53
CA SER A 43 16.51 18.68 3.13
C SER A 43 17.55 17.88 2.32
N ASN A 44 18.35 17.02 2.96
CA ASN A 44 19.39 16.21 2.31
C ASN A 44 19.12 14.70 2.36
N LEU A 45 18.06 14.25 3.04
CA LEU A 45 17.68 12.84 3.08
C LEU A 45 16.69 12.57 1.95
N LYS A 46 17.18 11.94 0.88
CA LYS A 46 16.32 11.40 -0.17
C LYS A 46 15.48 10.26 0.43
N PRO A 47 14.14 10.37 0.48
CA PRO A 47 13.31 9.31 1.03
C PRO A 47 13.41 8.06 0.15
N ARG A 48 13.55 6.88 0.77
CA ARG A 48 13.54 5.59 0.07
C ARG A 48 12.09 5.15 -0.16
N ILE A 49 11.71 4.93 -1.40
CA ILE A 49 10.35 4.57 -1.78
C ILE A 49 10.30 3.13 -2.30
N LEU A 50 9.49 2.29 -1.64
CA LEU A 50 9.10 0.98 -2.16
C LEU A 50 7.75 1.11 -2.87
N CYS A 51 7.75 0.82 -4.17
CA CYS A 51 6.54 0.70 -4.96
C CYS A 51 6.18 -0.78 -5.12
N TRP A 52 4.94 -1.14 -4.82
CA TRP A 52 4.41 -2.44 -5.18
C TRP A 52 3.23 -2.28 -6.16
N VAL A 53 3.31 -3.01 -7.25
CA VAL A 53 2.36 -2.94 -8.36
C VAL A 53 1.54 -4.22 -8.37
N MET A 54 0.23 -4.08 -8.21
CA MET A 54 -0.70 -5.19 -8.38
C MET A 54 -0.93 -5.43 -9.87
N THR A 55 -0.85 -6.68 -10.30
CA THR A 55 -1.11 -7.07 -11.69
C THR A 55 -1.71 -8.48 -11.74
N ALA A 56 -2.25 -8.85 -12.89
CA ALA A 56 -2.75 -10.19 -13.18
C ALA A 56 -1.78 -10.93 -14.12
N PRO A 57 -1.72 -12.28 -14.10
CA PRO A 57 -0.82 -13.07 -14.94
C PRO A 57 -0.86 -12.71 -16.43
N GLU A 58 -2.05 -12.45 -16.96
CA GLU A 58 -2.31 -12.04 -18.34
C GLU A 58 -1.75 -10.64 -18.70
N ASN A 59 -1.49 -9.81 -17.69
CA ASN A 59 -1.07 -8.43 -17.86
C ASN A 59 0.45 -8.22 -17.70
N HIS A 60 1.21 -9.28 -17.37
CA HIS A 60 2.64 -9.16 -17.10
C HIS A 60 3.40 -8.54 -18.28
N GLU A 61 3.20 -9.10 -19.47
CA GLU A 61 3.90 -8.69 -20.70
C GLU A 61 3.19 -7.57 -21.47
N THR A 62 1.91 -7.31 -21.18
CA THR A 62 1.10 -6.33 -21.92
C THR A 62 0.96 -4.99 -21.18
N ARG A 63 1.07 -4.96 -19.85
CA ARG A 63 0.87 -3.74 -19.03
C ARG A 63 2.00 -3.53 -18.03
N ALA A 64 2.20 -4.48 -17.12
CA ALA A 64 3.14 -4.31 -16.01
C ALA A 64 4.60 -4.14 -16.47
N ILE A 65 4.98 -4.72 -17.61
CA ILE A 65 6.29 -4.46 -18.23
C ILE A 65 6.52 -2.98 -18.55
N HIS A 66 5.47 -2.22 -18.91
CA HIS A 66 5.58 -0.80 -19.20
C HIS A 66 5.81 0.02 -17.94
N VAL A 67 5.23 -0.38 -16.80
CA VAL A 67 5.56 0.22 -15.49
C VAL A 67 7.04 0.05 -15.18
N LYS A 68 7.58 -1.18 -15.31
CA LYS A 68 9.02 -1.48 -15.14
C LYS A 68 9.91 -0.63 -16.06
N ARG A 69 9.48 -0.44 -17.31
CA ARG A 69 10.25 0.30 -18.33
C ARG A 69 10.15 1.82 -18.20
N THR A 70 9.15 2.34 -17.50
CA THR A 70 8.86 3.78 -17.40
C THR A 70 9.01 4.32 -15.97
N TRP A 71 7.92 4.72 -15.32
CA TRP A 71 7.92 5.44 -14.05
C TRP A 71 8.42 4.58 -12.88
N GLY A 72 8.27 3.24 -12.94
CA GLY A 72 8.74 2.33 -11.89
C GLY A 72 10.24 2.40 -11.64
N LYS A 73 11.02 2.90 -12.63
CA LYS A 73 12.46 3.17 -12.49
C LYS A 73 12.80 4.22 -11.43
N ARG A 74 11.81 5.02 -10.98
CA ARG A 74 11.98 6.06 -9.97
C ARG A 74 11.75 5.56 -8.54
N CYS A 75 11.33 4.31 -8.38
CA CYS A 75 11.21 3.67 -7.07
C CYS A 75 12.57 3.08 -6.68
N ASP A 76 12.97 3.23 -5.42
CA ASP A 76 14.21 2.62 -4.90
C ASP A 76 14.07 1.09 -4.84
N LYS A 77 12.85 0.61 -4.56
CA LYS A 77 12.46 -0.79 -4.70
C LYS A 77 11.14 -0.88 -5.47
N LEU A 78 11.09 -1.76 -6.46
CA LEU A 78 9.89 -2.02 -7.27
C LEU A 78 9.56 -3.51 -7.20
N LEU A 79 8.37 -3.81 -6.71
CA LEU A 79 7.83 -5.18 -6.61
C LEU A 79 6.59 -5.29 -7.49
N PHE A 80 6.44 -6.43 -8.17
CA PHE A 80 5.19 -6.78 -8.86
C PHE A 80 4.53 -7.91 -8.08
N MET A 81 3.23 -7.78 -7.81
CA MET A 81 2.44 -8.72 -7.02
C MET A 81 1.33 -9.28 -7.92
N SER A 82 1.21 -10.60 -7.97
CA SER A 82 0.33 -11.34 -8.88
C SER A 82 -0.17 -12.62 -8.22
N THR A 83 -1.29 -13.19 -8.65
CA THR A 83 -1.80 -14.48 -8.14
C THR A 83 -1.09 -15.69 -8.74
N SER A 84 -0.37 -15.48 -9.84
CA SER A 84 0.59 -16.44 -10.39
C SER A 84 1.98 -15.83 -10.41
N SER A 85 2.98 -16.63 -10.04
CA SER A 85 4.38 -16.23 -10.10
C SER A 85 4.85 -16.07 -11.54
N GLY A 86 5.44 -14.93 -11.87
CA GLY A 86 6.46 -14.83 -12.92
C GLY A 86 7.82 -15.23 -12.33
N ARG A 87 8.85 -15.56 -13.12
CA ARG A 87 10.17 -15.92 -12.57
C ARG A 87 10.72 -14.77 -11.71
N VAL A 88 10.82 -15.00 -10.39
CA VAL A 88 11.30 -14.04 -9.39
C VAL A 88 12.81 -13.86 -9.53
N LEU A 89 13.23 -12.68 -9.95
CA LEU A 89 14.59 -12.18 -9.73
C LEU A 89 14.47 -10.82 -9.04
N ILE A 90 14.89 -10.78 -7.77
CA ILE A 90 14.92 -9.57 -6.95
C ILE A 90 16.25 -8.87 -7.24
N ARG A 91 16.13 -7.61 -7.66
CA ARG A 91 17.16 -6.65 -8.13
C ARG A 91 17.41 -6.69 -9.64
N PHE A 92 17.47 -5.47 -10.18
CA PHE A 92 17.76 -5.05 -11.55
C PHE A 92 18.79 -5.89 -12.31
N GLN A 93 18.43 -7.07 -12.81
CA GLN A 93 19.30 -7.82 -13.71
C GLN A 93 18.56 -8.15 -15.00
N ASN A 94 18.99 -7.41 -16.02
CA ASN A 94 18.89 -7.64 -17.46
C ASN A 94 17.50 -7.53 -18.09
N ALA A 95 17.51 -6.97 -19.30
CA ALA A 95 16.39 -6.74 -20.18
C ALA A 95 15.83 -8.05 -20.78
N ASP A 96 15.92 -9.15 -20.04
CA ASP A 96 15.30 -10.40 -20.41
C ASP A 96 13.79 -10.24 -20.21
N SER A 97 13.05 -10.73 -21.19
CA SER A 97 11.64 -10.48 -21.50
C SER A 97 10.63 -11.03 -20.49
N ASN A 98 10.97 -11.15 -19.20
CA ASN A 98 10.09 -11.68 -18.17
C ASN A 98 9.96 -10.72 -16.97
N LEU A 99 8.72 -10.52 -16.51
CA LEU A 99 8.41 -9.73 -15.32
C LEU A 99 8.60 -10.57 -14.02
N PRO A 100 9.43 -10.11 -13.06
CA PRO A 100 9.56 -10.78 -11.78
C PRO A 100 8.38 -10.43 -10.87
N ALA A 101 7.34 -11.27 -10.87
CA ALA A 101 6.15 -11.11 -10.04
C ALA A 101 6.14 -12.09 -8.86
N ILE A 102 5.91 -11.57 -7.66
CA ILE A 102 5.73 -12.33 -6.41
C ILE A 102 4.30 -12.85 -6.38
N LYS A 103 4.15 -14.14 -6.07
CA LYS A 103 2.85 -14.77 -5.93
C LYS A 103 2.21 -14.36 -4.59
N VAL A 104 0.96 -13.90 -4.64
CA VAL A 104 0.11 -13.66 -3.47
C VAL A 104 -0.79 -14.89 -3.31
N ASP A 105 -0.43 -15.77 -2.38
CA ASP A 105 -1.09 -17.08 -2.19
C ASP A 105 -2.48 -16.99 -1.54
N GLU A 106 -2.79 -15.86 -0.91
CA GLU A 106 -3.98 -15.67 -0.09
C GLU A 106 -5.25 -15.35 -0.90
N ALA A 107 -5.13 -15.21 -2.23
CA ALA A 107 -6.22 -14.77 -3.07
C ALA A 107 -6.14 -15.37 -4.48
N GLU A 108 -7.29 -15.81 -5.00
CA GLU A 108 -7.46 -16.18 -6.40
C GLU A 108 -7.60 -14.94 -7.30
N GLU A 109 -7.48 -15.14 -8.62
CA GLU A 109 -7.79 -14.07 -9.58
C GLU A 109 -9.24 -13.58 -9.45
N GLY A 110 -9.48 -12.32 -9.81
CA GLY A 110 -10.82 -11.71 -9.76
C GLY A 110 -10.91 -10.43 -8.95
N ILE A 111 -11.92 -9.63 -9.31
CA ILE A 111 -12.15 -8.29 -8.74
C ILE A 111 -12.64 -8.35 -7.29
N ASP A 112 -13.41 -9.38 -6.94
CA ASP A 112 -13.93 -9.58 -5.58
C ASP A 112 -12.80 -9.85 -4.57
N ASN A 113 -11.65 -10.33 -5.07
CA ASN A 113 -10.49 -10.67 -4.26
C ASN A 113 -9.44 -9.54 -4.16
N LEU A 114 -9.67 -8.35 -4.74
CA LEU A 114 -8.70 -7.25 -4.74
C LEU A 114 -8.21 -6.86 -3.34
N TRP A 115 -9.11 -6.87 -2.36
CA TRP A 115 -8.75 -6.62 -0.96
C TRP A 115 -7.82 -7.69 -0.40
N LEU A 116 -8.14 -8.98 -0.59
CA LEU A 116 -7.32 -10.09 -0.12
C LEU A 116 -5.94 -10.06 -0.77
N LYS A 117 -5.87 -9.79 -2.08
CA LYS A 117 -4.61 -9.62 -2.80
C LYS A 117 -3.77 -8.48 -2.22
N THR A 118 -4.38 -7.34 -1.96
CA THR A 118 -3.70 -6.17 -1.38
C THR A 118 -3.19 -6.48 0.03
N LYS A 119 -4.00 -7.17 0.85
CA LYS A 119 -3.60 -7.58 2.19
C LYS A 119 -2.44 -8.57 2.19
N GLY A 120 -2.47 -9.58 1.33
CA GLY A 120 -1.38 -10.55 1.17
C GLY A 120 -0.08 -9.90 0.71
N ALA A 121 -0.15 -9.05 -0.32
CA ALA A 121 0.98 -8.24 -0.77
C ALA A 121 1.56 -7.36 0.34
N PHE A 122 0.71 -6.68 1.10
CA PHE A 122 1.15 -5.82 2.19
C PHE A 122 1.82 -6.62 3.32
N ARG A 123 1.26 -7.80 3.67
CA ARG A 123 1.89 -8.72 4.64
C ARG A 123 3.28 -9.13 4.19
N TYR A 124 3.44 -9.55 2.93
CA TYR A 124 4.74 -9.92 2.37
C TYR A 124 5.75 -8.77 2.49
N ILE A 125 5.34 -7.55 2.15
CA ILE A 125 6.19 -6.36 2.25
C ILE A 125 6.62 -6.09 3.68
N VAL A 126 5.71 -6.18 4.65
CA VAL A 126 6.03 -5.98 6.08
C VAL A 126 7.00 -7.06 6.58
N GLU A 127 6.81 -8.31 6.17
CA GLU A 127 7.66 -9.43 6.62
C GLU A 127 9.08 -9.39 6.02
N HIS A 128 9.25 -8.88 4.79
CA HIS A 128 10.50 -9.01 4.04
C HIS A 128 11.21 -7.68 3.74
N HIS A 129 10.48 -6.56 3.71
CA HIS A 129 10.96 -5.28 3.17
C HIS A 129 10.59 -4.08 4.04
N PHE A 130 10.13 -4.27 5.28
CA PHE A 130 9.70 -3.17 6.16
C PHE A 130 10.81 -2.14 6.40
N ASP A 131 12.03 -2.58 6.67
CA ASP A 131 13.16 -1.67 6.97
C ASP A 131 13.83 -1.09 5.71
N GLU A 132 13.40 -1.52 4.52
CA GLU A 132 14.03 -1.16 3.25
C GLU A 132 13.53 0.17 2.66
N ALA A 133 12.42 0.70 3.17
CA ALA A 133 11.82 1.93 2.66
C ALA A 133 11.26 2.81 3.78
N ASP A 134 11.21 4.12 3.50
CA ASP A 134 10.62 5.11 4.39
C ASP A 134 9.16 5.40 3.96
N TRP A 135 8.85 5.16 2.68
CA TRP A 135 7.53 5.32 2.08
C TRP A 135 7.16 4.11 1.22
N PHE A 136 5.88 3.75 1.27
CA PHE A 136 5.32 2.61 0.56
C PHE A 136 4.21 3.10 -0.39
N LEU A 137 4.32 2.77 -1.68
CA LEU A 137 3.36 3.15 -2.72
C LEU A 137 2.72 1.91 -3.34
N LYS A 138 1.40 1.77 -3.18
CA LYS A 138 0.58 0.86 -3.99
C LYS A 138 0.27 1.50 -5.34
N ALA A 139 0.40 0.73 -6.42
CA ALA A 139 -0.15 1.08 -7.72
C ALA A 139 -0.70 -0.17 -8.42
N ASP A 140 -1.45 0.02 -9.49
CA ASP A 140 -1.91 -1.05 -10.36
C ASP A 140 -1.18 -0.96 -11.73
N ASP A 141 -1.28 -1.99 -12.58
CA ASP A 141 -0.54 -2.08 -13.84
C ASP A 141 -0.96 -1.09 -14.95
N ASP A 142 -2.06 -0.39 -14.74
CA ASP A 142 -2.63 0.66 -15.60
C ASP A 142 -2.43 2.08 -15.03
N THR A 143 -1.65 2.21 -13.95
CA THR A 143 -1.35 3.49 -13.31
C THR A 143 -0.07 4.14 -13.87
N TYR A 144 -0.04 5.47 -13.97
CA TYR A 144 1.18 6.24 -14.23
C TYR A 144 1.47 7.22 -13.08
N VAL A 145 2.68 7.14 -12.51
CA VAL A 145 3.08 7.94 -11.34
C VAL A 145 4.22 8.89 -11.70
N ILE A 146 4.15 10.13 -11.21
CA ILE A 146 5.24 11.10 -11.30
C ILE A 146 5.76 11.34 -9.88
N SER A 147 6.90 10.73 -9.54
CA SER A 147 7.65 11.04 -8.32
C SER A 147 8.85 11.94 -8.63
N ARG A 148 9.19 12.82 -7.68
CA ARG A 148 10.38 13.67 -7.70
C ARG A 148 11.55 12.87 -7.15
N THR A 149 12.56 12.63 -7.99
CA THR A 149 13.82 11.95 -7.65
C THR A 149 14.73 12.75 -6.76
#